data_AF-B7JBR2-F1
#
_entry.id   AF-B7JBR2-F1
#
_cell.length_a   1.000
_cell.length_b   1.000
_cell.length_c   1.000
_cell.angle_alpha   90.00
_cell.angle_beta   90.00
_cell.angle_gamma   90.00
#
_symmetry.space_group_name_H-M   'P 1'
#
loop_
_entity.id
_entity.type
_entity.pdbx_description
1 polymer ?
#
loop_
_entity_poly.entity_id
_entity_poly.type
_entity_poly.pdbx_seq_one_letter_code
_entity_poly.pdbx_strand_id
1 'polypeptide(L)'
;MYKGKFTASILLALGLMVPVLSQAEGTLLDLRNQAEDSPAALRQLQHQADSGNRTAGYYLGTLYDPGLKLGHIEKPDWVRATYWYQRSALAKRDPVTCYPNKAVAKTASGIGAWWRTEAEENMNGGDNDNGHC
;
A
#
# COMPACT_ATOMS: atom_id res chain seq x y z
N MET A 1 2.32 -61.46 31.21
CA MET A 1 3.37 -60.72 30.46
C MET A 1 2.75 -60.09 29.22
N TYR A 2 2.49 -58.78 29.23
CA TYR A 2 2.49 -57.94 28.02
C TYR A 2 2.83 -56.51 28.48
N LYS A 3 3.86 -55.92 27.87
CA LYS A 3 4.46 -54.62 28.23
C LYS A 3 4.12 -53.57 27.17
N GLY A 4 3.80 -52.34 27.61
CA GLY A 4 3.95 -51.06 26.87
C GLY A 4 2.88 -50.76 25.81
N LYS A 5 2.54 -49.51 25.45
CA LYS A 5 2.95 -48.14 25.84
C LYS A 5 1.75 -47.21 25.52
N PHE A 6 1.56 -46.13 26.30
CA PHE A 6 0.73 -44.99 25.92
C PHE A 6 1.39 -44.23 24.76
N THR A 7 0.63 -43.74 23.78
CA THR A 7 0.63 -42.33 23.32
C THR A 7 -0.38 -42.11 22.18
N ALA A 8 -0.90 -40.87 22.17
CA ALA A 8 -2.02 -40.34 21.43
C ALA A 8 -1.90 -40.33 19.89
N SER A 9 -3.05 -40.23 19.21
CA SER A 9 -3.17 -39.57 17.90
C SER A 9 -4.59 -39.03 17.74
N ILE A 10 -4.81 -37.83 18.27
CA ILE A 10 -5.87 -36.94 17.80
C ILE A 10 -5.33 -36.31 16.52
N LEU A 11 -5.77 -36.81 15.36
CA LEU A 11 -5.61 -36.09 14.10
C LEU A 11 -6.95 -35.44 13.78
N LEU A 12 -7.22 -34.32 14.43
CA LEU A 12 -8.27 -33.39 14.00
C LEU A 12 -7.62 -32.39 13.02
N ALA A 13 -7.44 -32.82 11.78
CA ALA A 13 -7.09 -31.91 10.68
C ALA A 13 -8.40 -31.42 10.03
N LEU A 14 -9.17 -30.59 10.75
CA LEU A 14 -10.15 -29.73 10.08
C LEU A 14 -9.41 -28.50 9.60
N GLY A 15 -9.30 -28.40 8.27
CA GLY A 15 -8.60 -27.36 7.56
C GLY A 15 -9.07 -25.97 7.98
N LEU A 16 -8.18 -25.23 8.64
CA LEU A 16 -8.25 -23.78 8.69
C LEU A 16 -7.83 -23.27 7.31
N MET A 17 -8.78 -23.25 6.36
CA MET A 17 -8.72 -22.23 5.32
C MET A 17 -9.02 -20.90 5.99
N VAL A 18 -8.00 -20.30 6.59
CA VAL A 18 -8.09 -18.91 7.04
C VAL A 18 -8.33 -18.09 5.77
N PRO A 19 -9.40 -17.31 5.67
CA PRO A 19 -9.60 -16.48 4.49
C PRO A 19 -8.46 -15.45 4.43
N VAL A 20 -7.55 -15.62 3.46
CA VAL A 20 -6.34 -14.80 3.22
C VAL A 20 -6.65 -13.34 2.83
N LEU A 21 -7.91 -12.92 2.85
CA LEU A 21 -8.32 -11.64 2.28
C LEU A 21 -8.22 -10.44 3.23
N SER A 22 -8.12 -10.62 4.55
CA SER A 22 -8.01 -9.50 5.52
C SER A 22 -6.58 -9.22 6.00
N GLN A 23 -5.64 -10.15 5.83
CA GLN A 23 -4.28 -10.02 6.37
C GLN A 23 -3.37 -9.18 5.46
N ALA A 24 -3.70 -9.05 4.17
CA ALA A 24 -2.84 -8.40 3.19
C ALA A 24 -2.60 -6.90 3.49
N GLU A 25 -3.62 -6.15 3.91
CA GLU A 25 -3.49 -4.72 4.23
C GLU A 25 -2.67 -4.49 5.51
N GLY A 26 -2.92 -5.28 6.55
CA GLY A 26 -2.10 -5.27 7.78
C GLY A 26 -0.63 -5.54 7.48
N THR A 27 -0.32 -6.49 6.59
CA THR A 27 1.07 -6.81 6.23
C THR A 27 1.79 -5.69 5.50
N LEU A 28 1.08 -4.89 4.67
CA LEU A 28 1.70 -3.81 3.91
C LEU A 28 1.91 -2.56 4.77
N LEU A 29 1.00 -2.28 5.71
CA LEU A 29 1.21 -1.21 6.69
C LEU A 29 2.41 -1.52 7.59
N ASP A 30 2.51 -2.75 8.09
CA ASP A 30 3.67 -3.20 8.88
C ASP A 30 4.97 -3.13 8.07
N LEU A 31 4.91 -3.51 6.78
CA LEU A 31 6.06 -3.41 5.88
C LEU A 31 6.47 -1.94 5.65
N ARG A 32 5.52 -1.02 5.51
CA ARG A 32 5.78 0.41 5.41
C ARG A 32 6.44 0.93 6.68
N ASN A 33 5.91 0.59 7.86
CA ASN A 33 6.46 1.02 9.14
C ASN A 33 7.92 0.53 9.29
N GLN A 34 8.20 -0.71 8.90
CA GLN A 34 9.58 -1.23 8.87
C GLN A 34 10.46 -0.48 7.87
N ALA A 35 9.90 -0.10 6.71
CA ALA A 35 10.61 0.60 5.65
C ALA A 35 11.02 2.03 6.01
N GLU A 36 10.46 2.63 7.07
CA GLU A 36 10.89 3.92 7.62
C GLU A 36 12.40 3.90 7.93
N ASP A 37 12.89 2.77 8.48
CA ASP A 37 14.28 2.60 8.95
C ASP A 37 15.00 1.36 8.38
N SER A 38 14.38 0.58 7.49
CA SER A 38 14.96 -0.63 6.92
C SER A 38 15.06 -0.57 5.39
N PRO A 39 16.29 -0.46 4.83
CA PRO A 39 16.49 -0.52 3.38
C PRO A 39 15.97 -1.82 2.75
N ALA A 40 15.97 -2.93 3.51
CA ALA A 40 15.44 -4.20 3.03
C ALA A 40 13.91 -4.17 2.91
N ALA A 41 13.22 -3.64 3.92
CA ALA A 41 11.77 -3.47 3.88
C ALA A 41 11.36 -2.45 2.81
N LEU A 42 12.11 -1.37 2.65
CA LEU A 42 11.90 -0.38 1.57
C LEU A 42 11.99 -1.03 0.19
N ARG A 43 13.01 -1.87 -0.07
CA ARG A 43 13.12 -2.61 -1.34
C ARG A 43 11.96 -3.58 -1.56
N GLN A 44 11.50 -4.25 -0.50
CA GLN A 44 10.36 -5.16 -0.60
C GLN A 44 9.06 -4.40 -0.91
N LEU A 45 8.84 -3.26 -0.26
CA LEU A 45 7.69 -2.38 -0.53
C LEU A 45 7.73 -1.84 -1.97
N GLN A 46 8.91 -1.43 -2.42
CA GLN A 46 9.18 -1.01 -3.81
C GLN A 46 8.83 -2.11 -4.81
N HIS A 47 9.28 -3.34 -4.58
CA HIS A 47 8.96 -4.47 -5.44
C HIS A 47 7.45 -4.75 -5.53
N GLN A 48 6.72 -4.63 -4.42
CA GLN A 48 5.26 -4.76 -4.41
C GLN A 48 4.58 -3.63 -5.20
N ALA A 49 5.04 -2.39 -5.03
CA ALA A 49 4.53 -1.25 -5.79
C ALA A 49 4.77 -1.40 -7.30
N ASP A 50 5.96 -1.88 -7.67
CA ASP A 50 6.34 -2.11 -9.07
C ASP A 50 5.59 -3.26 -9.73
N SER A 51 5.18 -4.28 -8.96
CA SER A 51 4.30 -5.35 -9.45
C SER A 51 2.84 -4.89 -9.67
N GLY A 52 2.54 -3.63 -9.36
CA GLY A 52 1.22 -3.01 -9.56
C GLY A 52 0.34 -3.03 -8.32
N ASN A 53 0.86 -3.37 -7.14
CA ASN A 53 0.11 -3.25 -5.90
C ASN A 53 -0.08 -1.77 -5.54
N ARG A 54 -1.31 -1.26 -5.74
CA ARG A 54 -1.67 0.15 -5.52
C ARG A 54 -1.48 0.57 -4.05
N THR A 55 -1.81 -0.31 -3.10
CA THR A 55 -1.62 -0.08 -1.66
C THR A 55 -0.15 0.07 -1.32
N ALA A 56 0.70 -0.80 -1.87
CA ALA A 56 2.15 -0.68 -1.69
C ALA A 56 2.71 0.61 -2.31
N GLY A 57 2.22 1.01 -3.49
CA GLY A 57 2.55 2.30 -4.10
C GLY A 57 2.17 3.48 -3.22
N TYR A 58 1.00 3.45 -2.58
CA TYR A 58 0.55 4.53 -1.72
C TYR A 58 1.46 4.67 -0.50
N TYR A 59 1.73 3.55 0.17
CA TYR A 59 2.64 3.49 1.31
C TYR A 59 4.08 3.86 0.95
N LEU A 60 4.54 3.55 -0.26
CA LEU A 60 5.83 4.01 -0.73
C LEU A 60 5.84 5.53 -0.95
N GLY A 61 4.74 6.09 -1.46
CA GLY A 61 4.55 7.54 -1.55
C GLY A 61 4.63 8.24 -0.20
N THR A 62 4.07 7.65 0.87
CA THR A 62 4.13 8.25 2.22
C THR A 62 5.53 8.31 2.81
N LEU A 63 6.42 7.37 2.46
CA LEU A 63 7.81 7.41 2.88
C LEU A 63 8.59 8.55 2.20
N TYR A 64 8.20 8.90 0.98
CA TYR A 64 8.82 10.01 0.23
C TYR A 64 8.19 11.37 0.52
N ASP A 65 7.00 11.42 1.12
CA ASP A 65 6.23 12.64 1.33
C ASP A 65 6.92 13.58 2.35
N PRO A 66 7.41 14.76 1.92
CA PRO A 66 8.05 15.72 2.82
C PRO A 66 7.12 16.33 3.88
N GLY A 67 5.80 16.25 3.69
CA GLY A 67 4.78 16.64 4.66
C GLY A 67 4.55 15.61 5.77
N LEU A 68 4.77 14.32 5.49
CA LEU A 68 4.61 13.23 6.47
C LEU A 68 5.90 12.91 7.22
N LYS A 69 7.06 13.02 6.54
CA LYS A 69 8.41 12.81 7.12
C LYS A 69 8.57 11.44 7.79
N LEU A 70 8.02 10.39 7.17
CA LEU A 70 8.07 9.03 7.71
C LEU A 70 9.35 8.27 7.31
N GLY A 71 9.88 8.50 6.11
CA GLY A 71 11.11 7.84 5.66
C GLY A 71 12.36 8.47 6.28
N HIS A 72 13.21 7.66 6.91
CA HIS A 72 14.49 8.09 7.48
C HIS A 72 15.71 7.61 6.69
N ILE A 73 15.52 6.63 5.80
CA ILE A 73 16.60 6.08 4.94
C ILE A 73 16.90 6.96 3.74
N GLU A 74 15.87 7.50 3.10
CA GLU A 74 16.00 8.35 1.92
C GLU A 74 15.46 9.75 2.19
N LYS A 75 16.09 10.75 1.56
CA LYS A 75 15.62 12.14 1.68
C LYS A 75 14.20 12.26 1.10
N PRO A 76 13.25 12.88 1.82
CA PRO A 76 11.91 13.13 1.29
C PRO A 76 11.94 13.99 0.00
N ASP A 77 11.01 13.72 -0.91
CA ASP A 77 10.93 14.32 -2.23
C ASP A 77 9.49 14.31 -2.78
N TRP A 78 8.92 15.50 -2.98
CA TRP A 78 7.57 15.68 -3.51
C TRP A 78 7.37 15.03 -4.88
N VAL A 79 8.40 14.99 -5.73
CA VAL A 79 8.28 14.40 -7.08
C VAL A 79 8.07 12.89 -6.96
N ARG A 80 8.85 12.22 -6.12
CA ARG A 80 8.72 10.78 -5.88
C ARG A 80 7.42 10.44 -5.17
N ALA A 81 7.05 11.19 -4.15
CA ALA A 81 5.77 11.00 -3.46
C ALA A 81 4.59 11.10 -4.44
N THR A 82 4.57 12.17 -5.24
CA THR A 82 3.53 12.42 -6.25
C THR A 82 3.46 11.29 -7.28
N TYR A 83 4.61 10.85 -7.80
CA TYR A 83 4.67 9.74 -8.76
C TYR A 83 3.98 8.49 -8.22
N TRP A 84 4.28 8.12 -6.98
CA TRP A 84 3.70 6.95 -6.35
C TRP A 84 2.22 7.10 -6.03
N TYR A 85 1.81 8.24 -5.48
CA TYR A 85 0.40 8.52 -5.26
C TYR A 85 -0.42 8.54 -6.54
N GLN A 86 0.09 9.15 -7.61
CA GLN A 86 -0.57 9.15 -8.91
C GLN A 86 -0.73 7.72 -9.46
N ARG A 87 0.33 6.90 -9.42
CA ARG A 87 0.25 5.49 -9.83
C ARG A 87 -0.73 4.68 -8.98
N SER A 88 -0.85 5.01 -7.70
CA SER A 88 -1.80 4.38 -6.80
C SER A 88 -3.23 4.85 -7.04
N ALA A 89 -3.46 6.12 -7.34
CA ALA A 89 -4.79 6.68 -7.59
C ALA A 89 -5.40 6.12 -8.88
N LEU A 90 -4.64 6.09 -9.98
CA LEU A 90 -5.15 5.72 -11.30
C LEU A 90 -5.46 4.22 -11.39
N ALA A 91 -6.72 3.83 -11.59
CA ALA A 91 -7.02 2.50 -12.09
C ALA A 91 -6.63 2.41 -13.57
N LYS A 92 -6.52 1.17 -14.12
CA LYS A 92 -6.23 0.97 -15.56
C LYS A 92 -7.23 1.65 -16.50
N ARG A 93 -8.38 2.11 -15.98
CA ARG A 93 -9.47 2.75 -16.74
C ARG A 93 -9.62 4.25 -16.48
N ASP A 94 -8.84 4.83 -15.58
CA ASP A 94 -8.94 6.25 -15.23
C ASP A 94 -7.76 6.99 -15.86
N PRO A 95 -7.93 7.59 -17.05
CA PRO A 95 -6.87 8.38 -17.63
C PRO A 95 -6.62 9.62 -16.76
N VAL A 96 -5.37 10.08 -16.69
CA VAL A 96 -4.98 11.34 -16.01
C VAL A 96 -5.84 12.53 -16.47
N THR A 97 -6.39 12.45 -17.69
CA THR A 97 -7.32 13.43 -18.28
C THR A 97 -8.67 13.54 -17.57
N CYS A 98 -9.06 12.59 -16.70
CA CYS A 98 -10.24 12.71 -15.83
C CYS A 98 -10.06 13.77 -14.73
N TYR A 99 -8.85 14.29 -14.54
CA TYR A 99 -8.54 15.32 -13.54
C TYR A 99 -8.14 16.67 -14.17
N PRO A 100 -8.87 17.21 -15.17
CA PRO A 100 -8.37 18.32 -15.98
C PRO A 100 -8.32 19.64 -15.20
N ASN A 101 -9.09 19.80 -14.12
CA ASN A 101 -9.19 21.05 -13.33
C ASN A 101 -9.14 20.87 -11.80
N LYS A 102 -8.73 19.72 -11.25
CA LYS A 102 -8.58 19.52 -9.78
C LYS A 102 -7.20 19.90 -9.23
N ALA A 103 -6.20 20.14 -10.08
CA ALA A 103 -4.90 20.69 -9.68
C ALA A 103 -4.98 22.21 -9.41
N VAL A 104 -5.82 22.63 -8.46
CA VAL A 104 -5.84 24.02 -7.95
C VAL A 104 -4.56 24.32 -7.17
N ALA A 105 -3.84 23.27 -6.76
CA ALA A 105 -2.53 23.34 -6.17
C ALA A 105 -1.47 23.81 -7.17
N LYS A 106 -0.84 24.95 -6.87
CA LYS A 106 0.27 25.52 -7.66
C LYS A 106 1.65 25.12 -7.14
N THR A 107 1.71 24.42 -6.00
CA THR A 107 2.96 24.00 -5.35
C THR A 107 3.13 22.49 -5.40
N ALA A 108 4.38 22.02 -5.41
CA ALA A 108 4.67 20.59 -5.34
C ALA A 108 4.04 19.91 -4.12
N SER A 109 3.98 20.62 -2.98
CA SER A 109 3.30 20.13 -1.78
C SER A 109 1.80 19.97 -1.95
N GLY A 110 1.13 20.95 -2.58
CA GLY A 110 -0.30 20.86 -2.83
C GLY A 110 -0.64 19.78 -3.86
N ILE A 111 0.19 19.64 -4.91
CA ILE A 111 0.03 18.60 -5.93
C ILE A 111 0.20 17.22 -5.30
N GLY A 112 1.26 17.01 -4.52
CA GLY A 112 1.49 15.74 -3.83
C GLY A 112 0.39 15.42 -2.81
N ALA A 113 -0.09 16.42 -2.08
CA ALA A 113 -1.17 16.24 -1.12
C ALA A 113 -2.49 15.86 -1.77
N TRP A 114 -2.82 16.48 -2.90
CA TRP A 114 -4.02 16.14 -3.66
C TRP A 114 -3.95 14.69 -4.17
N TRP A 115 -2.86 14.31 -4.82
CA TRP A 115 -2.70 12.93 -5.31
C TRP A 115 -2.75 11.89 -4.18
N ARG A 116 -2.24 12.21 -2.99
CA ARG A 116 -2.36 11.33 -1.82
C ARG A 116 -3.81 11.06 -1.45
N THR A 117 -4.64 12.10 -1.40
CA THR A 117 -6.07 11.97 -1.09
C THR A 117 -6.78 11.12 -2.12
N GLU A 118 -6.55 11.38 -3.41
CA GLU A 118 -7.15 10.58 -4.50
C GLU A 118 -6.72 9.11 -4.42
N ALA A 119 -5.44 8.85 -4.10
CA ALA A 119 -4.95 7.48 -3.88
C ALA A 119 -5.63 6.79 -2.70
N GLU A 120 -5.86 7.51 -1.60
CA GLU A 120 -6.54 7.01 -0.41
C GLU A 120 -8.02 6.69 -0.68
N GLU A 121 -8.74 7.60 -1.36
CA GLU A 121 -10.15 7.41 -1.73
C GLU A 121 -10.33 6.17 -2.62
N ASN A 122 -9.50 6.03 -3.66
CA ASN A 122 -9.60 4.91 -4.59
C ASN A 122 -9.06 3.59 -4.02
N MET A 123 -8.32 3.62 -2.90
CA MET A 123 -7.96 2.41 -2.15
C MET A 123 -9.09 1.92 -1.27
N ASN A 124 -9.90 2.82 -0.72
CA ASN A 124 -11.03 2.48 0.16
C ASN A 124 -12.29 2.02 -0.61
N GLY A 125 -12.18 1.77 -1.92
CA GLY A 125 -13.31 1.41 -2.79
C GLY A 125 -14.35 2.53 -2.92
N GLY A 126 -13.99 3.74 -2.48
CA GLY A 126 -14.84 4.93 -2.47
C GLY A 126 -14.66 5.78 -3.71
N ASP A 127 -14.29 5.18 -4.84
CA ASP A 127 -14.22 5.86 -6.13
C ASP A 127 -15.63 6.37 -6.47
N ASN A 128 -15.88 7.61 -6.07
CA ASN A 128 -17.17 8.28 -6.19
C ASN A 128 -17.36 8.88 -7.58
N ASP A 129 -16.38 8.66 -8.48
CA ASP A 129 -16.40 9.14 -9.85
C ASP A 129 -17.29 8.24 -10.74
N ASN A 130 -17.90 7.16 -10.23
CA ASN A 130 -18.88 6.32 -10.94
C ASN A 130 -18.41 5.82 -12.33
N GLY A 131 -17.10 5.73 -12.57
CA GLY A 131 -16.53 5.35 -13.88
C GLY A 131 -16.69 6.42 -14.96
N HIS A 132 -17.01 7.65 -14.57
CA HIS A 132 -17.13 8.81 -15.43
C HIS A 132 -16.27 9.93 -14.84
N CYS A 133 -15.20 10.30 -15.54
CA CYS A 133 -15.07 11.73 -15.72
C CYS A 133 -16.30 12.26 -16.49
#